data_AF-A0A523VWJ1-F1
#
_entry.id   AF-A0A523VWJ1-F1
#
_cell.length_a   1.000
_cell.length_b   1.000
_cell.length_c   1.000
_cell.angle_alpha   90.00
_cell.angle_beta   90.00
_cell.angle_gamma   90.00
#
_symmetry.space_group_name_H-M   'P 1'
#
loop_
_entity.id
_entity.type
_entity.pdbx_description
1 polymer ?
#
loop_
_entity_poly.entity_id
_entity_poly.type
_entity_poly.pdbx_seq_one_letter_code
_entity_poly.pdbx_strand_id
1 'polypeptide(L)'
;MLERSHSFDIRDKNYDNIQRIMENILEKDLSFSTDSKRLGRSLLRINYYDTNVDKEQQKNNRITILKESEKRIYIQINGKLTDSQVGQLWNEFEKKLNNSMKVEKVTKPIPSKVEIIQEIKRLIDERGYIVKSEDIQEFVDNFIEKYNRFPKKEEINSIVKGYIIMVNEEKLFDNKEIDITTDEKKLEMFEPVLETTQKDISLTSTDSTVLVISDGVERRKCPSCGNDGLIHEMDDKSVILLDYPKIYGKKNCCAKCGYEWRGH
;
A
#
# COMPACT_ATOMS: atom_id res chain seq x y z
N MET A 1 -14.19 34.13 -21.46
CA MET A 1 -13.52 34.11 -20.16
C MET A 1 -13.28 32.64 -19.85
N LEU A 2 -12.02 32.19 -19.90
CA LEU A 2 -11.71 30.76 -19.67
C LEU A 2 -11.92 30.38 -18.20
N GLU A 3 -12.37 29.15 -17.97
CA GLU A 3 -12.51 28.61 -16.63
C GLU A 3 -11.14 28.48 -15.96
N ARG A 4 -10.98 29.19 -14.85
CA ARG A 4 -9.77 29.14 -14.01
C ARG A 4 -9.80 28.00 -13.00
N SER A 5 -10.80 27.14 -13.11
CA SER A 5 -10.92 25.92 -12.32
C SER A 5 -11.32 24.77 -13.21
N HIS A 6 -10.67 23.62 -13.05
CA HIS A 6 -10.97 22.44 -13.84
C HIS A 6 -10.68 21.17 -13.06
N SER A 7 -11.53 20.15 -13.25
CA SER A 7 -11.35 18.83 -12.66
C SER A 7 -10.74 17.88 -13.67
N PHE A 8 -9.81 17.04 -13.20
CA PHE A 8 -9.15 16.04 -14.02
C PHE A 8 -9.28 14.67 -13.36
N ASP A 9 -9.54 13.64 -14.17
CA ASP A 9 -9.50 12.26 -13.69
C ASP A 9 -8.03 11.79 -13.67
N ILE A 10 -7.56 11.41 -12.49
CA ILE A 10 -6.20 10.89 -12.25
C ILE A 10 -6.26 9.38 -12.05
N ARG A 11 -6.04 8.60 -13.11
CA ARG A 11 -5.95 7.13 -12.99
C ARG A 11 -4.53 6.78 -12.52
N ASP A 12 -4.42 6.38 -11.26
CA ASP A 12 -3.22 5.83 -10.58
C ASP A 12 -2.00 6.76 -10.43
N LYS A 13 -2.15 8.07 -10.65
CA LYS A 13 -1.05 9.03 -10.48
C LYS A 13 -0.93 9.55 -9.06
N ASN A 14 0.27 9.42 -8.48
CA ASN A 14 0.63 10.08 -7.23
C ASN A 14 0.76 11.61 -7.44
N TYR A 15 0.49 12.37 -6.38
CA TYR A 15 0.63 13.81 -6.26
C TYR A 15 1.99 14.33 -6.72
N ASP A 16 3.07 13.61 -6.43
CA ASP A 16 4.42 14.06 -6.82
C ASP A 16 4.57 14.11 -8.34
N ASN A 17 3.88 13.23 -9.08
CA ASN A 17 3.85 13.25 -10.54
C ASN A 17 3.02 14.43 -11.04
N ILE A 18 1.84 14.66 -10.45
CA ILE A 18 0.96 15.78 -10.78
C ILE A 18 1.67 17.12 -10.55
N GLN A 19 2.34 17.26 -9.41
CA GLN A 19 3.16 18.42 -9.05
C GLN A 19 4.22 18.67 -10.12
N ARG A 20 5.06 17.67 -10.41
CA ARG A 20 6.14 17.79 -11.40
C ARG A 20 5.61 18.18 -12.78
N ILE A 21 4.48 17.61 -13.22
CA ILE A 21 3.89 17.97 -14.52
C ILE A 21 3.52 19.45 -14.52
N MET A 22 2.85 19.92 -13.46
CA MET A 22 2.39 21.30 -13.37
C MET A 22 3.55 22.31 -13.27
N GLU A 23 4.55 22.02 -12.43
CA GLU A 23 5.77 22.83 -12.31
C GLU A 23 6.52 22.91 -13.64
N ASN A 24 6.69 21.78 -14.34
CA ASN A 24 7.34 21.77 -15.65
C ASN A 24 6.61 22.62 -16.69
N ILE A 25 5.28 22.62 -16.69
CA ILE A 25 4.50 23.46 -17.62
C ILE A 25 4.71 24.94 -17.30
N LEU A 26 4.63 25.30 -16.01
CA LEU A 26 4.85 26.68 -15.58
C LEU A 26 6.26 27.16 -15.91
N GLU A 27 7.27 26.35 -15.63
CA GLU A 27 8.68 26.73 -15.80
C GLU A 27 9.14 26.71 -17.25
N LYS A 28 8.83 25.65 -17.99
CA LYS A 28 9.37 25.46 -19.35
C LYS A 28 8.46 26.02 -20.42
N ASP A 29 7.16 25.82 -20.28
CA ASP A 29 6.21 26.19 -21.33
C ASP A 29 5.71 27.63 -21.17
N LEU A 30 5.72 28.16 -19.93
CA LEU A 30 5.19 29.48 -19.59
C LEU A 30 6.22 30.45 -18.96
N SER A 31 7.46 30.01 -18.72
CA SER A 31 8.57 30.84 -18.19
C SER A 31 8.35 31.46 -16.79
N PHE A 32 7.58 30.80 -15.93
CA PHE A 32 7.39 31.19 -14.53
C PHE A 32 8.32 30.42 -13.60
N SER A 33 8.78 31.04 -12.52
CA SER A 33 9.41 30.32 -11.40
C SER A 33 8.33 29.76 -10.48
N THR A 34 8.55 28.57 -9.91
CA THR A 34 7.58 27.94 -9.01
C THR A 34 8.13 27.66 -7.61
N ASP A 35 7.25 27.72 -6.62
CA ASP A 35 7.50 27.26 -5.24
C ASP A 35 6.29 26.49 -4.75
N SER A 36 6.46 25.20 -4.46
CA SER A 36 5.38 24.31 -4.10
C SER A 36 5.41 23.93 -2.62
N LYS A 37 4.23 23.97 -2.00
CA LYS A 37 4.02 23.58 -0.62
C LYS A 37 2.87 22.59 -0.53
N ARG A 38 3.18 21.41 0.00
CA ARG A 38 2.18 20.40 0.33
C ARG A 38 1.50 20.77 1.66
N LEU A 39 0.18 20.86 1.64
CA LEU A 39 -0.64 21.23 2.79
C LEU A 39 -1.46 20.00 3.22
N GLY A 40 -0.80 19.06 3.89
CA GLY A 40 -1.42 17.80 4.30
C GLY A 40 -1.49 16.76 3.17
N ARG A 41 -2.45 15.83 3.26
CA ARG A 41 -2.49 14.65 2.37
C ARG A 41 -3.20 14.91 1.04
N SER A 42 -4.13 15.85 0.99
CA SER A 42 -5.07 16.07 -0.12
C SER A 42 -5.01 17.46 -0.75
N LEU A 43 -4.03 18.29 -0.35
CA LEU A 43 -3.90 19.64 -0.89
C LEU A 43 -2.45 19.95 -1.23
N LEU A 44 -2.25 20.39 -2.47
CA LEU A 44 -0.98 20.87 -2.98
C LEU A 44 -1.18 22.31 -3.47
N ARG A 45 -0.28 23.19 -3.03
CA ARG A 45 -0.24 24.59 -3.48
C ARG A 45 1.04 24.83 -4.24
N ILE A 46 0.93 25.40 -5.43
CA ILE A 46 2.07 25.80 -6.27
C ILE A 46 1.97 27.31 -6.43
N ASN A 47 2.85 28.06 -5.80
CA ASN A 47 3.00 29.48 -6.05
C ASN A 47 3.82 29.66 -7.33
N TYR A 48 3.48 30.65 -8.14
CA TYR A 48 4.18 30.93 -9.39
C TYR A 48 4.51 32.42 -9.53
N TYR A 49 5.67 32.71 -10.09
CA TYR A 49 6.23 34.07 -10.16
C TYR A 49 6.80 34.34 -11.56
N ASP A 50 6.34 35.41 -12.19
CA ASP A 50 7.01 35.97 -13.36
C ASP A 50 8.29 36.62 -12.88
N THR A 51 9.41 36.24 -13.50
CA THR A 51 10.74 36.76 -13.16
C THR A 51 10.90 38.24 -13.50
N ASN A 52 10.04 38.78 -14.37
CA ASN A 52 10.08 40.17 -14.83
C ASN A 52 9.20 41.12 -14.00
N VAL A 53 8.44 40.59 -13.03
CA VAL A 53 7.49 41.36 -12.22
C VAL A 53 7.87 41.25 -10.74
N ASP A 54 7.66 42.32 -9.99
CA ASP A 54 7.95 42.36 -8.55
C ASP A 54 7.18 41.27 -7.78
N LYS A 55 7.86 40.61 -6.83
CA LYS A 55 7.30 39.47 -6.07
C LYS A 55 6.13 39.86 -5.18
N GLU A 56 6.14 41.07 -4.64
CA GLU A 56 5.07 41.59 -3.78
C GLU A 56 3.73 41.69 -4.52
N GLN A 57 3.76 42.05 -5.81
CA GLN A 57 2.57 42.14 -6.66
C GLN A 57 2.03 40.76 -7.09
N GLN A 58 2.79 39.70 -6.82
CA GLN A 58 2.52 38.33 -7.26
C GLN A 58 2.22 37.38 -6.11
N LYS A 59 2.07 37.88 -4.87
CA LYS A 59 1.78 37.06 -3.67
C LYS A 59 0.53 36.19 -3.78
N ASN A 60 -0.42 36.58 -4.64
CA ASN A 60 -1.68 35.86 -4.85
C ASN A 60 -1.62 34.88 -6.04
N ASN A 61 -0.52 34.83 -6.78
CA ASN A 61 -0.32 33.92 -7.89
C ASN A 61 -0.09 32.51 -7.36
N ARG A 62 -1.13 31.68 -7.42
CA ARG A 62 -1.05 30.29 -6.98
C ARG A 62 -1.99 29.38 -7.75
N ILE A 63 -1.55 28.15 -7.93
CA ILE A 63 -2.37 27.02 -8.38
C ILE A 63 -2.62 26.14 -7.16
N THR A 64 -3.89 25.82 -6.91
CA THR A 64 -4.32 24.93 -5.82
C THR A 64 -4.84 23.65 -6.42
N ILE A 65 -4.29 22.52 -5.99
CA ILE A 65 -4.66 21.18 -6.45
C ILE A 65 -5.22 20.41 -5.26
N LEU A 66 -6.52 20.11 -5.32
CA LEU A 66 -7.27 19.37 -4.31
C LEU A 66 -7.57 17.97 -4.83
N LYS A 67 -7.29 16.92 -4.05
CA LYS A 67 -7.70 15.55 -4.37
C LYS A 67 -9.08 15.32 -3.80
N GLU A 68 -10.07 15.25 -4.68
CA GLU A 68 -11.46 14.95 -4.32
C GLU A 68 -11.63 13.46 -4.03
N SER A 69 -10.92 12.60 -4.77
CA SER A 69 -10.95 11.15 -4.58
C SER A 69 -9.65 10.51 -5.06
N GLU A 70 -9.50 9.20 -4.87
CA GLU A 70 -8.38 8.44 -5.44
C GLU A 70 -8.21 8.58 -6.95
N LYS A 71 -9.29 8.95 -7.67
CA LYS A 71 -9.30 9.01 -9.13
C LYS A 71 -9.56 10.39 -9.70
N ARG A 72 -9.67 11.43 -8.87
CA ARG A 72 -10.02 12.77 -9.34
C ARG A 72 -9.32 13.87 -8.53
N ILE A 73 -8.82 14.86 -9.26
CA ILE A 73 -8.32 16.11 -8.71
C ILE A 73 -9.12 17.28 -9.25
N TYR A 74 -9.22 18.32 -8.43
CA TYR A 74 -9.71 19.63 -8.78
C TYR A 74 -8.54 20.61 -8.75
N ILE A 75 -8.39 21.41 -9.80
CA ILE A 75 -7.34 22.41 -9.92
C ILE A 75 -7.98 23.79 -10.02
N GLN A 76 -7.50 24.73 -9.21
CA GLN A 76 -7.91 26.13 -9.23
C GLN A 76 -6.71 27.05 -9.42
N ILE A 77 -6.81 27.98 -10.35
CA ILE A 77 -5.78 28.95 -10.70
C ILE A 77 -6.20 30.33 -10.19
N ASN A 78 -5.38 30.89 -9.32
CA ASN A 78 -5.50 32.27 -8.86
C ASN A 78 -4.29 33.09 -9.32
N GLY A 79 -4.50 34.35 -9.68
CA GLY A 79 -3.43 35.28 -10.05
C GLY A 79 -3.44 35.72 -11.52
N LYS A 80 -2.32 36.31 -11.94
CA LYS A 80 -2.16 36.93 -13.26
C LYS A 80 -1.65 35.93 -14.30
N LEU A 81 -2.51 35.01 -14.71
CA LEU A 81 -2.38 34.29 -15.98
C LEU A 81 -3.40 34.84 -16.98
N THR A 82 -2.99 35.05 -18.22
CA THR A 82 -3.89 35.42 -19.33
C THR A 82 -4.74 34.21 -19.72
N ASP A 83 -5.92 34.45 -20.32
CA ASP A 83 -6.80 33.38 -20.78
C ASP A 83 -6.09 32.41 -21.75
N SER A 84 -5.20 32.93 -22.61
CA SER A 84 -4.39 32.08 -23.50
C SER A 84 -3.41 31.18 -22.74
N GLN A 85 -2.76 31.69 -21.69
CA GLN A 85 -1.85 30.89 -20.87
C GLN A 85 -2.62 29.84 -20.05
N VAL A 86 -3.82 30.17 -19.55
CA VAL A 86 -4.69 29.21 -18.86
C VAL A 86 -5.09 28.08 -19.81
N GLY A 87 -5.50 28.40 -21.04
CA GLY A 87 -5.83 27.38 -22.05
C GLY A 87 -4.63 26.50 -22.41
N GLN A 88 -3.46 27.10 -22.60
CA GLN A 88 -2.22 26.35 -22.86
C GLN A 88 -1.87 25.42 -21.69
N LEU A 89 -2.00 25.91 -20.45
CA LEU A 89 -1.74 25.13 -19.25
C LEU A 89 -2.66 23.92 -19.16
N TRP A 90 -3.97 24.09 -19.39
CA TRP A 90 -4.92 22.97 -19.40
C TRP A 90 -4.61 21.94 -20.48
N ASN A 91 -4.37 22.39 -21.71
CA ASN A 91 -4.09 21.49 -22.83
C ASN A 91 -2.80 20.69 -22.61
N GLU A 92 -1.71 21.35 -22.18
CA GLU A 92 -0.45 20.66 -21.94
C GLU A 92 -0.50 19.78 -20.69
N PHE A 93 -1.25 20.18 -19.66
CA PHE A 93 -1.47 19.36 -18.47
C PHE A 93 -2.23 18.07 -18.82
N GLU A 94 -3.34 18.17 -19.55
CA GLU A 94 -4.12 17.01 -20.00
C GLU A 94 -3.30 16.10 -20.92
N LYS A 95 -2.58 16.70 -21.89
CA LYS A 95 -1.71 15.96 -22.81
C LYS A 95 -0.58 15.24 -22.08
N LYS A 96 0.09 15.86 -21.11
CA LYS A 96 1.14 15.22 -20.29
C LYS A 96 0.54 14.20 -19.32
N LEU A 97 -0.68 14.44 -18.82
CA LEU A 97 -1.43 13.45 -18.04
C LEU A 97 -1.64 12.18 -18.86
N ASN A 98 -2.16 12.32 -20.08
CA ASN A 98 -2.47 11.21 -20.98
C ASN A 98 -1.23 10.59 -21.63
N ASN A 99 -0.17 11.35 -21.92
CA ASN A 99 1.07 10.83 -22.51
C ASN A 99 1.91 10.03 -21.52
N SER A 100 1.87 10.35 -20.22
CA SER A 100 2.39 9.44 -19.18
C SER A 100 1.72 8.07 -19.24
N MET A 101 0.47 7.97 -19.72
CA MET A 101 -0.22 6.69 -19.95
C MET A 101 0.24 5.99 -21.23
N LYS A 102 0.74 6.74 -22.22
CA LYS A 102 1.38 6.17 -23.42
C LYS A 102 2.81 5.70 -23.13
N VAL A 103 3.54 6.35 -22.22
CA VAL A 103 4.88 5.90 -21.79
C VAL A 103 4.80 4.63 -20.93
N GLU A 104 3.74 4.43 -20.15
CA GLU A 104 3.47 3.11 -19.52
C GLU A 104 2.95 2.05 -20.49
N LYS A 105 2.48 2.45 -21.67
CA LYS A 105 2.16 1.57 -22.82
C LYS A 105 3.23 1.60 -23.92
N VAL A 106 4.41 2.17 -23.68
CA VAL A 106 5.59 1.79 -24.45
C VAL A 106 5.98 0.46 -23.87
N THR A 107 5.79 -0.58 -24.68
CA THR A 107 6.35 -1.93 -24.53
C THR A 107 7.61 -1.89 -23.66
N LYS A 108 7.46 -2.12 -22.35
CA LYS A 108 8.52 -2.84 -21.66
C LYS A 108 8.68 -4.11 -22.48
N PRO A 109 9.91 -4.46 -22.93
CA PRO A 109 10.11 -5.76 -23.56
C PRO A 109 9.40 -6.77 -22.65
N ILE A 110 8.56 -7.63 -23.23
CA ILE A 110 7.93 -8.72 -22.48
C ILE A 110 9.08 -9.34 -21.71
N PRO A 111 9.11 -9.22 -20.37
CA PRO A 111 10.28 -9.62 -19.61
C PRO A 111 10.48 -11.09 -19.95
N SER A 112 11.64 -11.37 -20.53
CA SER A 112 11.90 -12.72 -20.99
C SER A 112 11.83 -13.64 -19.78
N LYS A 113 11.43 -14.90 -19.99
CA LYS A 113 11.39 -15.92 -18.93
C LYS A 113 12.69 -15.91 -18.11
N VAL A 114 13.82 -15.69 -18.78
CA VAL A 114 15.17 -15.59 -18.22
C VAL A 114 15.32 -14.40 -17.26
N GLU A 115 14.83 -13.22 -17.63
CA GLU A 115 14.91 -12.01 -16.79
C GLU A 115 14.09 -12.15 -15.50
N ILE A 116 12.91 -12.78 -15.58
CA ILE A 116 12.07 -13.01 -14.40
C ILE A 116 12.74 -13.99 -13.44
N ILE A 117 13.34 -15.06 -13.98
CA ILE A 117 14.07 -16.06 -13.18
C ILE A 117 15.27 -15.42 -12.49
N GLN A 118 16.05 -14.60 -13.22
CA GLN A 118 17.19 -13.89 -12.66
C GLN A 118 16.75 -12.91 -11.56
N GLU A 119 15.63 -12.21 -11.74
CA GLU A 119 15.13 -11.27 -10.75
C GLU A 119 14.65 -11.99 -9.48
N ILE A 120 13.92 -13.11 -9.62
CA ILE A 120 13.51 -13.92 -8.47
C ILE A 120 14.75 -14.45 -7.73
N LYS A 121 15.74 -14.96 -8.46
CA LYS A 121 17.00 -15.46 -7.89
C LYS A 121 17.73 -14.38 -7.11
N ARG A 122 17.92 -13.21 -7.72
CA ARG A 122 18.57 -12.05 -7.09
C ARG A 122 17.88 -11.65 -5.78
N LEU A 123 16.55 -11.61 -5.76
CA LEU A 123 15.79 -11.24 -4.56
C LEU A 123 15.86 -12.29 -3.44
N ILE A 124 16.05 -13.56 -3.77
CA ILE A 124 16.25 -14.64 -2.80
C ILE A 124 17.69 -14.57 -2.26
N ASP A 125 18.68 -14.39 -3.14
CA ASP A 125 20.10 -14.25 -2.79
C ASP A 125 20.33 -13.01 -1.89
N GLU A 126 19.70 -11.86 -2.19
CA GLU A 126 19.75 -10.65 -1.37
C GLU A 126 19.22 -10.84 0.05
N ARG A 127 18.38 -11.86 0.26
CA ARG A 127 17.84 -12.22 1.57
C ARG A 127 18.64 -13.32 2.26
N GLY A 128 19.77 -13.74 1.68
CA GLY A 128 20.69 -14.71 2.26
C GLY A 128 20.32 -16.18 2.04
N TYR A 129 19.42 -16.47 1.10
CA TYR A 129 19.01 -17.83 0.76
C TYR A 129 19.66 -18.25 -0.54
N ILE A 130 20.08 -19.52 -0.62
CA ILE A 130 20.64 -20.10 -1.84
C ILE A 130 19.54 -20.91 -2.51
N VAL A 131 19.21 -20.54 -3.75
CA VAL A 131 18.21 -21.22 -4.56
C VAL A 131 18.80 -21.65 -5.89
N LYS A 132 18.47 -22.87 -6.32
CA LYS A 132 18.89 -23.39 -7.62
C LYS A 132 18.07 -22.74 -8.73
N SER A 133 18.71 -22.50 -9.88
CA SER A 133 18.03 -21.91 -11.04
C SER A 133 16.89 -22.80 -11.54
N GLU A 134 17.03 -24.12 -11.36
CA GLU A 134 16.08 -25.13 -11.81
C GLU A 134 14.77 -25.03 -11.02
N ASP A 135 14.84 -24.81 -9.70
CA ASP A 135 13.66 -24.70 -8.84
C ASP A 135 12.82 -23.45 -9.18
N ILE A 136 13.49 -22.33 -9.49
CA ILE A 136 12.83 -21.10 -9.94
C ILE A 136 12.23 -21.30 -11.33
N GLN A 137 12.93 -22.04 -12.19
CA GLN A 137 12.47 -22.34 -13.54
C GLN A 137 11.15 -23.12 -13.49
N GLU A 138 11.10 -24.19 -12.69
CA GLU A 138 9.91 -25.01 -12.47
C GLU A 138 8.77 -24.19 -11.86
N PHE A 139 9.08 -23.34 -10.88
CA PHE A 139 8.08 -22.44 -10.29
C PHE A 139 7.44 -21.52 -11.34
N VAL A 140 8.26 -20.88 -12.19
CA VAL A 140 7.77 -19.98 -13.24
C VAL A 140 6.96 -20.74 -14.27
N ASP A 141 7.36 -21.96 -14.62
CA ASP A 141 6.62 -22.83 -15.53
C ASP A 141 5.24 -23.21 -14.99
N ASN A 142 5.17 -23.67 -13.74
CA ASN A 142 3.92 -23.97 -13.06
C ASN A 142 3.01 -22.73 -12.96
N PHE A 143 3.58 -21.55 -12.76
CA PHE A 143 2.83 -20.30 -12.72
C PHE A 143 2.25 -19.95 -14.10
N ILE A 144 3.04 -20.07 -15.17
CA ILE A 144 2.59 -19.80 -16.53
C ILE A 144 1.50 -20.80 -16.94
N GLU A 145 1.67 -22.08 -16.62
CA GLU A 145 0.66 -23.11 -16.91
C GLU A 145 -0.67 -22.79 -16.22
N LYS A 146 -0.63 -22.41 -14.94
CA LYS A 146 -1.84 -22.15 -14.15
C LYS A 146 -2.56 -20.86 -14.51
N TYR A 147 -1.82 -19.80 -14.83
CA TYR A 147 -2.38 -18.45 -15.01
C TYR A 147 -2.31 -17.93 -16.45
N ASN A 148 -1.70 -18.69 -17.36
CA ASN A 148 -1.46 -18.33 -18.76
C ASN A 148 -0.82 -16.94 -18.93
N ARG A 149 0.06 -16.56 -17.99
CA ARG A 149 0.76 -15.27 -17.96
C ARG A 149 1.99 -15.32 -17.07
N PHE A 150 2.89 -14.37 -17.24
CA PHE A 150 4.02 -14.16 -16.35
C PHE A 150 3.62 -13.50 -15.00
N PRO A 151 4.37 -13.74 -13.91
CA PRO A 151 4.20 -13.03 -12.65
C PRO A 151 4.44 -11.53 -12.80
N LYS A 152 3.60 -10.71 -12.16
CA LYS A 152 3.81 -9.25 -12.06
C LYS A 152 4.84 -8.95 -10.96
N LYS A 153 5.44 -7.76 -11.01
CA LYS A 153 6.44 -7.30 -10.02
C LYS A 153 5.96 -7.41 -8.56
N GLU A 154 4.69 -7.10 -8.32
CA GLU A 154 4.07 -7.20 -6.99
C GLU A 154 3.94 -8.66 -6.51
N GLU A 155 3.71 -9.58 -7.45
CA GLU A 155 3.57 -11.02 -7.18
C GLU A 155 4.93 -11.68 -6.96
N ILE A 156 5.99 -11.22 -7.65
CA ILE A 156 7.37 -11.70 -7.47
C ILE A 156 7.80 -11.60 -6.00
N ASN A 157 7.48 -10.48 -5.33
CA ASN A 157 7.82 -10.32 -3.92
C ASN A 157 7.09 -11.32 -3.01
N SER A 158 5.84 -11.64 -3.33
CA SER A 158 5.05 -12.64 -2.60
C SER A 158 5.56 -14.05 -2.84
N ILE A 159 5.99 -14.34 -4.07
CA ILE A 159 6.62 -15.61 -4.45
C ILE A 159 7.91 -15.82 -3.66
N VAL A 160 8.79 -14.81 -3.64
CA VAL A 160 10.05 -14.85 -2.88
C VAL A 160 9.78 -15.04 -1.38
N LYS A 161 8.78 -14.36 -0.83
CA LYS A 161 8.37 -14.55 0.58
C LYS A 161 7.88 -15.98 0.83
N GLY A 162 7.03 -16.53 -0.04
CA GLY A 162 6.54 -17.90 0.06
C GLY A 162 7.67 -18.93 0.03
N TYR A 163 8.62 -18.76 -0.88
CA TYR A 163 9.81 -19.62 -0.98
C TYR A 163 10.63 -19.60 0.32
N ILE A 164 10.89 -18.42 0.87
CA ILE A 164 11.61 -18.27 2.14
C ILE A 164 10.90 -18.95 3.30
N ILE A 165 9.57 -18.85 3.36
CA ILE A 165 8.77 -19.51 4.40
C ILE A 165 8.91 -21.03 4.27
N MET A 166 8.75 -21.59 3.07
CA MET A 166 8.89 -23.04 2.85
C MET A 166 10.29 -23.54 3.24
N VAL A 167 11.36 -22.84 2.84
CA VAL A 167 12.74 -23.24 3.19
C VAL A 167 13.01 -23.11 4.69
N ASN A 168 12.42 -22.12 5.37
CA ASN A 168 12.56 -21.99 6.82
C ASN A 168 11.72 -23.00 7.59
N GLU A 169 10.54 -23.36 7.09
CA GLU A 169 9.73 -24.44 7.63
C GLU A 169 10.43 -25.78 7.47
N GLU A 170 11.03 -26.08 6.30
CA GLU A 170 11.87 -27.28 6.10
C GLU A 170 13.05 -27.33 7.07
N LYS A 171 13.75 -26.21 7.30
CA LYS A 171 14.80 -26.13 8.33
C LYS A 171 14.29 -26.34 9.77
N LEU A 172 13.02 -26.06 10.05
CA LEU A 172 12.40 -26.37 11.35
C LEU A 172 12.06 -27.85 11.49
N PHE A 173 11.86 -28.57 10.38
CA PHE A 173 11.63 -30.02 10.38
C PHE A 173 12.94 -30.82 10.42
N ASP A 174 14.03 -30.32 9.84
CA ASP A 174 15.34 -30.98 9.89
C ASP A 174 16.03 -30.87 11.26
N ASN A 175 15.66 -29.90 12.10
CA ASN A 175 16.25 -29.71 13.43
C ASN A 175 15.66 -30.60 14.55
N LYS A 176 14.86 -31.61 14.23
CA LYS A 176 14.39 -32.61 15.22
C LYS A 176 15.31 -33.82 15.39
N GLU A 177 16.36 -33.93 14.58
CA GLU A 177 17.46 -34.87 14.83
C GLU A 177 18.79 -34.13 14.65
N ILE A 178 19.41 -33.73 15.76
CA ILE A 178 20.82 -33.99 16.09
C ILE A 178 21.21 -33.21 17.37
N ASP A 179 21.79 -33.98 18.27
CA ASP A 179 22.31 -33.66 19.58
C ASP A 179 23.58 -32.78 19.50
N ILE A 180 23.64 -31.75 20.34
CA ILE A 180 24.79 -31.03 20.94
C ILE A 180 26.07 -30.86 20.09
N THR A 181 26.40 -29.61 19.71
CA THR A 181 27.59 -28.87 20.22
C THR A 181 27.66 -27.42 19.71
N THR A 182 27.80 -26.54 20.68
CA THR A 182 28.19 -25.12 20.73
C THR A 182 29.04 -24.60 19.55
N ASP A 183 28.66 -23.48 18.92
CA ASP A 183 29.37 -22.22 19.14
C ASP A 183 28.61 -20.99 18.61
N GLU A 184 28.58 -19.95 19.45
CA GLU A 184 27.74 -18.77 19.37
C GLU A 184 28.30 -17.72 18.40
N LYS A 185 27.46 -17.17 17.50
CA LYS A 185 27.58 -15.75 17.09
C LYS A 185 26.21 -15.09 16.95
N LYS A 186 25.89 -14.36 18.02
CA LYS A 186 24.90 -13.27 18.16
C LYS A 186 24.56 -12.52 16.87
N LEU A 187 23.27 -12.41 16.58
CA LEU A 187 22.65 -11.26 15.92
C LEU A 187 21.42 -10.89 16.75
N GLU A 188 21.42 -9.66 17.25
CA GLU A 188 20.44 -9.12 18.18
C GLU A 188 19.06 -9.00 17.52
N MET A 189 18.09 -9.71 18.08
CA MET A 189 16.66 -9.50 17.82
C MET A 189 16.21 -8.24 18.56
N PHE A 190 15.61 -7.29 17.84
CA PHE A 190 14.67 -6.35 18.45
C PHE A 190 13.36 -7.10 18.70
N GLU A 191 13.16 -7.57 19.92
CA GLU A 191 11.84 -7.94 20.43
C GLU A 191 11.00 -6.66 20.65
N PRO A 192 9.72 -6.63 20.25
CA PRO A 192 8.82 -5.58 20.68
C PRO A 192 8.47 -5.80 22.16
N VAL A 193 8.90 -4.86 23.00
CA VAL A 193 8.52 -4.74 24.40
C VAL A 193 6.99 -4.67 24.53
N LEU A 194 6.39 -5.74 25.03
CA LEU A 194 5.05 -5.72 25.62
C LEU A 194 5.24 -5.69 27.14
N GLU A 195 5.05 -4.50 27.73
CA GLU A 195 4.89 -4.37 29.18
C GLU A 195 3.74 -5.25 29.64
N THR A 196 4.09 -6.32 30.34
CA THR A 196 3.19 -7.16 31.12
C THR A 196 3.07 -6.54 32.50
N THR A 197 1.85 -6.19 32.91
CA THR A 197 1.52 -6.23 34.34
C THR A 197 0.97 -7.62 34.61
N GLN A 198 1.77 -8.45 35.28
CA GLN A 198 1.46 -9.82 35.67
C GLN A 198 0.29 -9.89 36.65
N LYS A 199 -0.49 -10.97 36.52
CA LYS A 199 -0.91 -11.73 37.70
C LYS A 199 -0.99 -13.21 37.33
N ASP A 200 -0.22 -13.97 38.10
CA ASP A 200 0.01 -15.42 38.01
C ASP A 200 -1.28 -16.24 38.07
N ILE A 201 -1.28 -17.40 37.41
CA ILE A 201 -1.68 -18.70 37.99
C ILE A 201 -0.96 -19.82 37.22
N SER A 202 -0.50 -20.79 38.00
CA SER A 202 0.36 -21.92 37.67
C SER A 202 -0.43 -23.21 37.38
N LEU A 203 0.28 -24.22 36.83
CA LEU A 203 -0.03 -25.67 36.72
C LEU A 203 -1.01 -26.06 35.59
N THR A 204 -0.90 -27.15 34.80
CA THR A 204 0.00 -28.32 34.68
C THR A 204 -0.43 -29.13 33.43
N SER A 205 0.52 -29.91 32.88
CA SER A 205 0.40 -31.22 32.19
C SER A 205 -0.57 -31.44 31.01
N THR A 206 0.03 -31.83 29.87
CA THR A 206 -0.37 -32.89 28.92
C THR A 206 -1.85 -33.29 28.84
N ASP A 207 -2.49 -33.07 27.69
CA ASP A 207 -2.75 -34.17 26.75
C ASP A 207 -3.39 -33.66 25.46
N SER A 208 -2.97 -34.25 24.35
CA SER A 208 -3.56 -34.08 23.03
C SER A 208 -4.94 -34.75 22.99
N THR A 209 -5.97 -33.95 23.25
CA THR A 209 -7.37 -34.34 23.03
C THR A 209 -8.00 -33.39 22.03
N VAL A 210 -8.47 -33.96 20.92
CA VAL A 210 -9.30 -33.28 19.92
C VAL A 210 -10.45 -32.58 20.65
N LEU A 211 -10.39 -31.26 20.73
CA LEU A 211 -11.43 -30.44 21.36
C LEU A 211 -12.67 -30.47 20.46
N VAL A 212 -13.58 -31.40 20.77
CA VAL A 212 -14.99 -31.27 20.43
C VAL A 212 -15.48 -30.03 21.17
N ILE A 213 -15.63 -28.93 20.44
CA ILE A 213 -16.23 -27.70 20.97
C ILE A 213 -17.69 -28.03 21.27
N SER A 214 -18.01 -28.24 22.53
CA SER A 214 -19.39 -28.26 23.01
C SER A 214 -19.97 -26.86 22.79
N ASP A 215 -21.09 -26.78 22.07
CA ASP A 215 -21.88 -25.56 21.87
C ASP A 215 -22.40 -25.01 23.21
N GLY A 216 -21.54 -24.30 23.94
CA GLY A 216 -21.91 -23.44 25.04
C GLY A 216 -22.58 -22.19 24.50
N VAL A 217 -23.87 -22.28 24.18
CA VAL A 217 -24.68 -21.12 23.75
C VAL A 217 -25.00 -20.25 24.96
N GLU A 218 -23.96 -19.64 25.56
CA GLU A 218 -24.16 -18.51 26.43
C GLU A 218 -24.55 -17.31 25.54
N ARG A 219 -25.76 -16.79 25.76
CA ARG A 219 -26.25 -15.65 24.96
C ARG A 219 -25.34 -14.46 25.22
N ARG A 220 -24.60 -14.04 24.19
CA ARG A 220 -23.75 -12.84 24.23
C ARG A 220 -24.58 -11.68 24.80
N LYS A 221 -24.05 -11.02 25.83
CA LYS A 221 -24.64 -9.82 26.45
C LYS A 221 -23.87 -8.59 25.98
N CYS A 222 -24.59 -7.52 25.67
CA CYS A 222 -23.95 -6.25 25.36
C CYS A 222 -23.22 -5.72 26.60
N PRO A 223 -21.90 -5.43 26.54
CA PRO A 223 -21.16 -4.87 27.67
C PRO A 223 -21.67 -3.50 28.12
N SER A 224 -22.28 -2.74 27.21
CA SER A 224 -22.73 -1.38 27.47
C SER A 224 -24.14 -1.31 28.05
N CYS A 225 -25.10 -2.08 27.49
CA CYS A 225 -26.51 -1.98 27.87
C CYS A 225 -27.10 -3.26 28.47
N GLY A 226 -26.29 -4.31 28.64
CA GLY A 226 -26.69 -5.58 29.24
C GLY A 226 -27.61 -6.44 28.38
N ASN A 227 -27.98 -6.01 27.17
CA ASN A 227 -28.98 -6.68 26.35
C ASN A 227 -28.52 -8.05 25.83
N ASP A 228 -29.38 -9.04 25.99
CA ASP A 228 -29.19 -10.46 25.73
C ASP A 228 -30.04 -10.85 24.51
N GLY A 229 -29.45 -10.85 23.31
CA GLY A 229 -30.05 -11.47 22.12
C GLY A 229 -30.17 -10.63 20.86
N LEU A 230 -29.77 -9.35 20.87
CA LEU A 230 -29.71 -8.51 19.65
C LEU A 230 -28.30 -7.98 19.41
N ILE A 231 -27.39 -8.91 19.16
CA ILE A 231 -25.98 -8.60 18.88
C ILE A 231 -25.67 -9.15 17.50
N HIS A 232 -25.33 -8.25 16.58
CA HIS A 232 -24.95 -8.57 15.22
C HIS A 232 -23.43 -8.66 15.12
N GLU A 233 -22.94 -9.74 14.53
CA GLU A 233 -21.54 -9.85 14.15
C GLU A 233 -21.34 -9.19 12.78
N MET A 234 -20.35 -8.32 12.68
CA MET A 234 -20.00 -7.56 11.48
C MET A 234 -18.50 -7.63 11.23
N ASP A 235 -18.09 -7.38 9.99
CA ASP A 235 -16.68 -7.28 9.64
C ASP A 235 -16.08 -5.95 10.15
N ASP A 236 -14.98 -6.04 10.89
CA ASP A 236 -14.18 -4.91 11.31
C ASP A 236 -13.11 -4.58 10.25
N LYS A 237 -13.47 -3.66 9.35
CA LYS A 237 -12.58 -3.19 8.29
C LYS A 237 -11.33 -2.46 8.79
N SER A 238 -11.24 -2.14 10.08
CA SER A 238 -10.03 -1.57 10.69
C SER A 238 -8.96 -2.64 10.99
N VAL A 239 -9.33 -3.92 11.01
CA VAL A 239 -8.41 -5.04 11.24
C VAL A 239 -8.40 -5.92 10.02
N ILE A 240 -7.28 -5.95 9.31
CA ILE A 240 -7.05 -6.88 8.22
C ILE A 240 -6.21 -8.03 8.78
N LEU A 241 -6.78 -9.23 8.77
CA LEU A 241 -6.08 -10.45 9.20
C LEU A 241 -5.24 -11.03 8.07
N LEU A 242 -5.74 -10.93 6.83
CA LEU A 242 -5.06 -11.40 5.63
C LEU A 242 -5.34 -10.42 4.48
N ASP A 243 -4.30 -10.01 3.77
CA ASP A 243 -4.44 -9.08 2.65
C ASP A 243 -4.91 -9.77 1.35
N TYR A 244 -4.64 -11.07 1.18
CA TYR A 244 -5.10 -11.83 0.02
C TYR A 244 -5.27 -13.34 0.29
N PRO A 245 -6.50 -13.91 0.17
CA PRO A 245 -7.77 -13.20 -0.01
C PRO A 245 -8.04 -12.26 1.17
N LYS A 246 -8.75 -11.15 0.93
CA LYS A 246 -8.91 -10.09 1.93
C LYS A 246 -9.86 -10.55 3.04
N ILE A 247 -9.32 -10.77 4.23
CA ILE A 247 -10.07 -11.22 5.41
C ILE A 247 -9.99 -10.15 6.48
N TYR A 248 -11.16 -9.68 6.92
CA TYR A 248 -11.28 -8.70 8.00
C TYR A 248 -11.53 -9.41 9.34
N GLY A 249 -11.11 -8.78 10.43
CA GLY A 249 -11.51 -9.21 11.76
C GLY A 249 -13.03 -9.11 11.96
N LYS A 250 -13.56 -9.75 13.01
CA LYS A 250 -14.97 -9.64 13.38
C LYS A 250 -15.15 -8.68 14.55
N LYS A 251 -16.24 -7.93 14.54
CA LYS A 251 -16.73 -7.13 15.67
C LYS A 251 -18.20 -7.42 15.94
N ASN A 252 -18.60 -7.32 17.19
CA ASN A 252 -19.98 -7.41 17.64
C ASN A 252 -20.56 -6.00 17.77
N CYS A 253 -21.80 -5.81 17.33
CA CYS A 253 -22.53 -4.56 17.44
C CYS A 253 -23.91 -4.82 18.07
N CYS A 254 -24.25 -4.07 19.11
CA CYS A 254 -25.55 -4.17 19.75
C CYS A 254 -26.62 -3.43 18.95
N ALA A 255 -27.69 -4.10 18.54
CA ALA A 255 -28.77 -3.47 17.79
C ALA A 255 -29.56 -2.41 18.61
N LYS A 256 -29.51 -2.50 19.94
CA LYS A 256 -30.25 -1.60 20.85
C LYS A 256 -29.51 -0.28 21.12
N CYS A 257 -28.20 -0.33 21.34
CA CYS A 257 -27.41 0.85 21.74
C CYS A 257 -26.33 1.25 20.72
N GLY A 258 -26.10 0.43 19.68
CA GLY A 258 -25.06 0.67 18.67
C GLY A 258 -23.63 0.47 19.17
N TYR A 259 -23.43 0.06 20.43
CA TYR A 259 -22.09 -0.18 20.97
C TYR A 259 -21.40 -1.31 20.20
N GLU A 260 -20.14 -1.06 19.80
CA GLU A 260 -19.32 -2.00 19.05
C GLU A 260 -18.16 -2.48 19.92
N TRP A 261 -17.88 -3.78 19.92
CA TRP A 261 -16.75 -4.36 20.63
C TRP A 261 -16.23 -5.60 19.91
N ARG A 262 -14.99 -5.99 20.20
CA ARG A 262 -14.41 -7.22 19.65
C ARG A 262 -14.69 -8.37 20.60
N GLY A 263 -15.06 -9.52 20.04
CA GLY A 263 -15.08 -10.76 20.81
C GLY A 263 -13.65 -11.14 21.18
N HIS A 264 -13.43 -11.57 22.42
CA HIS A 264 -12.20 -12.22 22.83
C HIS A 264 -12.11 -13.63 22.25
#